data_AF-A0A1B7W5P8-F1
#
_entry.id   AF-A0A1B7W5P8-F1
#
_cell.length_a   1.000
_cell.length_b   1.000
_cell.length_c   1.000
_cell.angle_alpha   90.00
_cell.angle_beta   90.00
_cell.angle_gamma   90.00
#
_symmetry.space_group_name_H-M   'P 1'
#
loop_
_entity.id
_entity.type
_entity.pdbx_description
1 polymer ?
#
loop_
_entity_poly.entity_id
_entity_poly.type
_entity_poly.pdbx_seq_one_letter_code
_entity_poly.pdbx_strand_id
1 'polypeptide(L)'
;LGTERKTRKSWVVWEENGKYPHVIVEILSPTTANTDRETKKLLYQDTFRTPDYFWFDPYTLEFAGFNLISGKYQPLQPNEKGHLWSEELGLYLGIHEGLLRYFTSSGVLVPTPEESAEIEATRAEIEAKRAAMAAEKAKISNEKSQRLAAKLRELNIDPDTI
;
A
#
# COMPACT_ATOMS: atom_id res chain seq x y z
N LEU A 1 -11.33 -1.87 11.47
CA LEU A 1 -11.62 -3.29 11.75
C LEU A 1 -11.30 -3.77 13.20
N GLY A 2 -10.71 -2.95 14.08
CA GLY A 2 -10.66 -3.28 15.52
C GLY A 2 -9.90 -4.56 15.91
N THR A 3 -8.77 -4.81 15.24
CA THR A 3 -7.81 -5.92 15.51
C THR A 3 -6.38 -5.38 15.50
N GLU A 4 -5.44 -6.12 16.07
CA GLU A 4 -4.02 -5.76 16.13
C GLU A 4 -3.25 -6.21 14.88
N ARG A 5 -2.25 -5.43 14.48
CA ARG A 5 -1.32 -5.81 13.41
C ARG A 5 -0.24 -6.73 13.98
N LYS A 6 -0.42 -8.04 13.80
CA LYS A 6 0.56 -9.07 14.16
C LYS A 6 0.56 -10.20 13.13
N THR A 7 1.70 -10.88 13.00
CA THR A 7 1.80 -12.09 12.17
C THR A 7 0.99 -13.21 12.82
N ARG A 8 0.15 -13.86 12.03
CA ARG A 8 -0.66 -15.00 12.45
C ARG A 8 -0.70 -16.06 11.36
N LYS A 9 -0.68 -17.33 11.75
CA LYS A 9 -0.84 -18.46 10.81
C LYS A 9 -2.32 -18.77 10.53
N SER A 10 -3.20 -18.47 11.48
CA SER A 10 -4.64 -18.70 11.40
C SER A 10 -5.39 -17.62 12.18
N TRP A 11 -6.67 -17.45 11.86
CA TRP A 11 -7.59 -16.64 12.66
C TRP A 11 -8.38 -17.56 13.59
N VAL A 12 -8.15 -17.44 14.88
CA VAL A 12 -8.78 -18.28 15.91
C VAL A 12 -9.78 -17.43 16.69
N VAL A 13 -11.07 -17.71 16.49
CA VAL A 13 -12.17 -16.82 16.95
C VAL A 13 -12.12 -16.54 18.45
N TRP A 14 -11.82 -17.54 19.30
CA TRP A 14 -11.75 -17.33 20.75
C TRP A 14 -10.51 -16.55 21.19
N GLU A 15 -9.43 -16.56 20.41
CA GLU A 15 -8.24 -15.73 20.65
C GLU A 15 -8.45 -14.28 20.19
N GLU A 16 -9.46 -14.05 19.35
CA GLU A 16 -9.82 -12.74 18.78
C GLU A 16 -11.11 -12.19 19.42
N ASN A 17 -11.38 -12.55 20.69
CA ASN A 17 -12.52 -12.09 21.49
C ASN A 17 -13.88 -12.37 20.83
N GLY A 18 -14.03 -13.53 20.18
CA GLY A 18 -15.25 -13.91 19.49
C GLY A 18 -15.45 -13.23 18.14
N LYS A 19 -14.47 -12.44 17.66
CA LYS A 19 -14.59 -11.73 16.39
C LYS A 19 -14.28 -12.66 15.22
N TYR A 20 -15.11 -12.58 14.20
CA TYR A 20 -14.86 -13.20 12.91
C TYR A 20 -14.14 -12.21 11.97
N PRO A 21 -13.46 -12.70 10.93
CA PRO A 21 -12.87 -11.83 9.91
C PRO A 21 -13.93 -11.01 9.18
N HIS A 22 -13.59 -9.76 8.88
CA HIS A 22 -14.43 -8.88 8.06
C HIS A 22 -14.23 -9.15 6.56
N VAL A 23 -13.02 -9.58 6.19
CA VAL A 23 -12.65 -9.94 4.82
C VAL A 23 -11.93 -11.28 4.83
N ILE A 24 -12.28 -12.16 3.90
CA ILE A 24 -11.57 -13.41 3.62
C ILE A 24 -11.20 -13.43 2.14
N VAL A 25 -9.94 -13.76 1.85
CA VAL A 25 -9.43 -13.94 0.49
C VAL A 25 -8.83 -15.34 0.41
N GLU A 26 -9.37 -16.19 -0.46
CA GLU A 26 -8.84 -17.53 -0.72
C GLU A 26 -7.97 -17.53 -1.99
N ILE A 27 -6.77 -18.09 -1.89
CA ILE A 27 -5.90 -18.30 -3.05
C ILE A 27 -6.11 -19.74 -3.50
N LEU A 28 -6.71 -19.91 -4.67
CA LEU A 28 -7.12 -21.21 -5.16
C LEU A 28 -5.92 -22.04 -5.60
N SER A 29 -6.05 -23.34 -5.37
CA SER A 29 -5.18 -24.37 -5.94
C SER A 29 -6.05 -25.45 -6.59
N PRO A 30 -5.52 -26.27 -7.51
CA PRO A 30 -6.32 -27.33 -8.16
C PRO A 30 -7.05 -28.25 -7.18
N THR A 31 -6.51 -28.46 -5.97
CA THR A 31 -7.10 -29.34 -4.94
C THR A 31 -8.12 -28.65 -4.05
N THR A 32 -8.08 -27.32 -3.90
CA THR A 32 -8.97 -26.59 -2.98
C THR A 32 -10.09 -25.86 -3.70
N ALA A 33 -9.95 -25.62 -5.01
CA ALA A 33 -10.79 -24.70 -5.76
C ALA A 33 -12.31 -25.02 -5.68
N ASN A 34 -12.71 -26.31 -5.69
CA ASN A 34 -14.14 -26.64 -5.54
C ASN A 34 -14.65 -26.34 -4.12
N THR A 35 -13.88 -26.72 -3.10
CA THR A 35 -14.21 -26.48 -1.70
C THR A 35 -14.31 -24.99 -1.39
N ASP A 36 -13.42 -24.17 -1.95
CA ASP A 36 -13.42 -22.72 -1.78
C ASP A 36 -14.67 -22.09 -2.43
N ARG A 37 -14.98 -22.46 -3.69
CA ARG A 37 -16.13 -21.91 -4.42
C ARG A 37 -17.50 -22.32 -3.86
N GLU A 38 -17.60 -23.50 -3.26
CA GLU A 38 -18.87 -24.07 -2.79
C GLU A 38 -18.98 -24.09 -1.25
N THR A 39 -18.32 -25.05 -0.62
CA THR A 39 -18.49 -25.36 0.81
C THR A 39 -18.06 -24.21 1.72
N LYS A 40 -16.86 -23.65 1.50
CA LYS A 40 -16.34 -22.54 2.31
C LYS A 40 -17.14 -21.27 2.07
N LYS A 41 -17.55 -20.99 0.84
CA LYS A 41 -18.44 -19.87 0.54
C LYS A 41 -19.72 -19.94 1.40
N LEU A 42 -20.37 -21.10 1.48
CA LEU A 42 -21.55 -21.28 2.35
C LEU A 42 -21.21 -21.14 3.83
N LEU A 43 -20.09 -21.73 4.30
CA LEU A 43 -19.64 -21.58 5.68
C LEU A 43 -19.42 -20.10 6.05
N TYR A 44 -18.77 -19.34 5.18
CA TYR A 44 -18.50 -17.92 5.42
C TYR A 44 -19.78 -17.08 5.38
N GLN A 45 -20.73 -17.44 4.51
CA GLN A 45 -22.03 -16.79 4.41
C GLN A 45 -22.92 -17.04 5.64
N ASP A 46 -23.08 -18.31 6.01
CA ASP A 46 -24.14 -18.73 6.92
C ASP A 46 -23.69 -18.75 8.38
N THR A 47 -22.42 -19.11 8.62
CA THR A 47 -21.85 -19.24 9.96
C THR A 47 -21.00 -18.03 10.33
N PHE A 48 -20.01 -17.67 9.50
CA PHE A 48 -19.07 -16.60 9.89
C PHE A 48 -19.68 -15.21 9.67
N ARG A 49 -20.64 -15.11 8.74
CA ARG A 49 -21.27 -13.85 8.34
C ARG A 49 -20.21 -12.82 7.92
N THR A 50 -19.17 -13.27 7.24
CA THR A 50 -18.08 -12.42 6.77
C THR A 50 -18.65 -11.43 5.73
N PRO A 51 -18.50 -10.11 5.92
CA PRO A 51 -19.00 -9.10 4.99
C PRO A 51 -18.47 -9.26 3.56
N ASP A 52 -17.15 -9.35 3.37
CA ASP A 52 -16.56 -9.49 2.04
C ASP A 52 -15.78 -10.80 1.90
N TYR A 53 -16.07 -11.56 0.84
CA TYR A 53 -15.39 -12.80 0.51
C TYR A 53 -14.87 -12.79 -0.92
N PHE A 54 -13.60 -13.14 -1.12
CA PHE A 54 -12.95 -13.20 -2.42
C PHE A 54 -12.26 -14.54 -2.64
N TRP A 55 -12.11 -14.92 -3.90
CA TRP A 55 -11.15 -15.94 -4.30
C TRP A 55 -10.36 -15.51 -5.53
N PHE A 56 -9.13 -15.99 -5.62
CA PHE A 56 -8.22 -15.74 -6.74
C PHE A 56 -7.46 -17.01 -7.11
N ASP A 57 -7.50 -17.41 -8.39
CA ASP A 57 -6.66 -18.46 -8.94
C ASP A 57 -5.44 -17.85 -9.64
N PRO A 58 -4.22 -18.05 -9.11
CA PRO A 58 -3.01 -17.46 -9.67
C PRO A 58 -2.59 -18.07 -11.02
N TYR A 59 -3.14 -19.21 -11.42
CA TYR A 59 -2.80 -19.90 -12.67
C TYR A 59 -3.76 -19.53 -13.80
N THR A 60 -5.06 -19.45 -13.51
CA THR A 60 -6.08 -19.11 -14.51
C THR A 60 -6.43 -17.62 -14.53
N LEU A 61 -6.00 -16.87 -13.52
CA LEU A 61 -6.39 -15.48 -13.26
C LEU A 61 -7.89 -15.30 -13.03
N GLU A 62 -8.60 -16.37 -12.67
CA GLU A 62 -9.97 -16.28 -12.17
C GLU A 62 -9.98 -15.47 -10.88
N PHE A 63 -10.79 -14.41 -10.84
CA PHE A 63 -10.98 -13.59 -9.66
C PHE A 63 -12.46 -13.27 -9.47
N ALA A 64 -12.97 -13.53 -8.28
CA ALA A 64 -14.33 -13.18 -7.91
C ALA A 64 -14.39 -12.66 -6.48
N GLY A 65 -15.40 -11.85 -6.22
CA GLY A 65 -15.66 -11.25 -4.92
C GLY A 65 -17.16 -11.17 -4.67
N PHE A 66 -17.52 -11.22 -3.39
CA PHE A 66 -18.88 -11.25 -2.94
C PHE A 66 -19.03 -10.37 -1.70
N ASN A 67 -20.16 -9.66 -1.63
CA ASN A 67 -20.57 -8.92 -0.45
C ASN A 67 -21.81 -9.57 0.17
N LEU A 68 -21.85 -9.65 1.50
CA LEU A 68 -22.93 -10.25 2.25
C LEU A 68 -24.09 -9.26 2.43
N ILE A 69 -25.17 -9.46 1.67
CA ILE A 69 -26.37 -8.61 1.71
C ILE A 69 -27.55 -9.45 2.17
N SER A 70 -28.18 -9.03 3.28
CA SER A 70 -29.33 -9.73 3.87
C SER A 70 -29.05 -11.23 4.11
N GLY A 71 -27.84 -11.54 4.57
CA GLY A 71 -27.40 -12.90 4.90
C GLY A 71 -27.07 -13.79 3.71
N LYS A 72 -27.01 -13.24 2.48
CA LYS A 72 -26.60 -13.96 1.27
C LYS A 72 -25.50 -13.22 0.53
N TYR A 73 -24.53 -13.97 0.01
CA TYR A 73 -23.48 -13.41 -0.82
C TYR A 73 -24.01 -13.01 -2.18
N GLN A 74 -23.79 -11.77 -2.56
CA GLN A 74 -24.03 -11.24 -3.89
C GLN A 74 -22.70 -10.95 -4.58
N PRO A 75 -22.53 -11.31 -5.86
CA PRO A 75 -21.29 -11.05 -6.58
C PRO A 75 -21.05 -9.54 -6.71
N LEU A 76 -19.82 -9.12 -6.40
CA LEU A 76 -19.36 -7.76 -6.63
C LEU A 76 -19.20 -7.53 -8.14
N GLN A 77 -19.58 -6.33 -8.57
CA GLN A 77 -19.38 -5.91 -9.96
C GLN A 77 -17.99 -5.28 -10.12
N PRO A 78 -17.21 -5.72 -11.11
CA PRO A 78 -15.93 -5.09 -11.39
C PRO A 78 -16.11 -3.68 -11.96
N ASN A 79 -15.16 -2.80 -11.66
CA ASN A 79 -15.03 -1.54 -12.37
C ASN A 79 -14.45 -1.75 -13.78
N GLU A 80 -14.24 -0.65 -14.53
CA GLU A 80 -13.68 -0.67 -15.89
C GLU A 80 -12.31 -1.36 -16.01
N LYS A 81 -11.56 -1.46 -14.91
CA LYS A 81 -10.24 -2.11 -14.84
C LYS A 81 -10.31 -3.55 -14.34
N GLY A 82 -11.50 -4.09 -14.10
CA GLY A 82 -11.67 -5.43 -13.54
C GLY A 82 -11.48 -5.52 -12.03
N HIS A 83 -11.39 -4.40 -11.31
CA HIS A 83 -11.17 -4.42 -9.85
C HIS A 83 -12.49 -4.47 -9.07
N LEU A 84 -12.48 -5.17 -7.94
CA LEU A 84 -13.63 -5.34 -7.05
C LEU A 84 -13.46 -4.52 -5.78
N TRP A 85 -14.46 -3.72 -5.42
CA TRP A 85 -14.43 -2.86 -4.24
C TRP A 85 -14.77 -3.64 -2.97
N SER A 86 -13.96 -3.47 -1.91
CA SER A 86 -14.27 -3.92 -0.56
C SER A 86 -14.60 -2.72 0.32
N GLU A 87 -15.83 -2.66 0.82
CA GLU A 87 -16.26 -1.62 1.76
C GLU A 87 -15.50 -1.72 3.10
N GLU A 88 -15.22 -2.94 3.55
CA GLU A 88 -14.52 -3.20 4.81
C GLU A 88 -13.07 -2.70 4.80
N LEU A 89 -12.41 -2.77 3.64
CA LEU A 89 -11.03 -2.31 3.49
C LEU A 89 -10.94 -0.85 3.02
N GLY A 90 -11.98 -0.32 2.38
CA GLY A 90 -11.90 0.96 1.67
C GLY A 90 -10.90 0.91 0.51
N LEU A 91 -10.73 -0.27 -0.09
CA LEU A 91 -9.77 -0.55 -1.15
C LEU A 91 -10.41 -1.42 -2.23
N TYR A 92 -9.93 -1.26 -3.45
CA TYR A 92 -10.14 -2.21 -4.53
C TYR A 92 -9.14 -3.37 -4.43
N LEU A 93 -9.60 -4.56 -4.75
CA LEU A 93 -8.76 -5.72 -5.06
C LEU A 93 -8.78 -5.94 -6.57
N GLY A 94 -7.62 -6.21 -7.15
CA GLY A 94 -7.52 -6.45 -8.59
C GLY A 94 -6.22 -7.17 -8.97
N ILE A 95 -6.18 -7.70 -10.19
CA ILE A 95 -5.00 -8.39 -10.69
C ILE A 95 -4.06 -7.38 -11.34
N HIS A 96 -2.80 -7.37 -10.91
CA HIS A 96 -1.73 -6.57 -11.46
C HIS A 96 -0.51 -7.46 -11.69
N GLU A 97 -0.03 -7.52 -12.93
CA GLU A 97 1.15 -8.34 -13.30
C GLU A 97 1.03 -9.81 -12.85
N GLY A 98 -0.18 -10.37 -12.94
CA GLY A 98 -0.47 -11.76 -12.54
C GLY A 98 -0.62 -11.97 -11.02
N LEU A 99 -0.52 -10.92 -10.21
CA LEU A 99 -0.66 -10.98 -8.76
C LEU A 99 -1.93 -10.25 -8.30
N LEU A 100 -2.56 -10.78 -7.25
CA LEU A 100 -3.63 -10.04 -6.56
C LEU A 100 -3.02 -8.90 -5.74
N ARG A 101 -3.47 -7.67 -6.02
CA ARG A 101 -2.97 -6.44 -5.40
C ARG A 101 -4.12 -5.56 -4.93
N TYR A 102 -3.78 -4.61 -4.06
CA TYR A 102 -4.72 -3.60 -3.57
C TYR A 102 -4.56 -2.28 -4.33
N PHE A 103 -5.67 -1.58 -4.52
CA PHE A 103 -5.71 -0.25 -5.10
C PHE A 103 -6.55 0.67 -4.23
N THR A 104 -6.14 1.92 -4.12
CA THR A 104 -6.91 2.98 -3.48
C THR A 104 -8.23 3.24 -4.23
N SER A 105 -9.16 3.98 -3.61
CA SER A 105 -10.42 4.39 -4.25
C SER A 105 -10.23 5.19 -5.54
N SER A 106 -9.10 5.89 -5.70
CA SER A 106 -8.71 6.58 -6.94
C SER A 106 -8.04 5.67 -7.98
N GLY A 107 -7.88 4.38 -7.68
CA GLY A 107 -7.28 3.40 -8.58
C GLY A 107 -5.75 3.39 -8.60
N VAL A 108 -5.10 4.02 -7.63
CA VAL A 108 -3.63 3.96 -7.45
C VAL A 108 -3.23 2.66 -6.75
N LEU A 109 -2.23 1.96 -7.27
CA LEU A 109 -1.67 0.74 -6.68
C LEU A 109 -1.13 1.02 -5.28
N VAL A 110 -1.52 0.20 -4.31
CA VAL A 110 -0.98 0.25 -2.95
C VAL A 110 0.37 -0.48 -2.95
N PRO A 111 1.46 0.18 -2.53
CA PRO A 111 2.77 -0.44 -2.51
C PRO A 111 2.85 -1.55 -1.45
N THR A 112 3.65 -2.57 -1.70
CA THR A 112 4.02 -3.54 -0.67
C THR A 112 4.90 -2.87 0.39
N PRO A 113 5.10 -3.47 1.57
CA PRO A 113 6.06 -2.97 2.55
C PRO A 113 7.47 -2.79 1.96
N GLU A 114 7.90 -3.71 1.10
CA GLU A 114 9.20 -3.68 0.43
C GLU A 114 9.29 -2.52 -0.58
N GLU A 115 8.30 -2.40 -1.47
CA GLU A 115 8.20 -1.28 -2.43
C GLU A 115 8.16 0.07 -1.70
N SER A 116 7.45 0.15 -0.58
CA SER A 116 7.38 1.38 0.23
C SER A 116 8.74 1.76 0.82
N ALA A 117 9.49 0.77 1.32
CA ALA A 117 10.83 0.99 1.86
C ALA A 117 11.81 1.44 0.77
N GLU A 118 11.72 0.88 -0.43
CA GLU A 118 12.55 1.30 -1.59
C GLU A 118 12.24 2.73 -2.04
N ILE A 119 10.95 3.10 -2.09
CA ILE A 119 10.51 4.48 -2.40
C ILE A 119 11.05 5.46 -1.35
N GLU A 120 10.96 5.11 -0.07
CA GLU A 120 11.44 5.96 1.03
C GLU A 120 12.96 6.12 1.00
N ALA A 121 13.70 5.02 0.78
CA ALA A 121 15.16 5.05 0.66
C ALA A 121 15.61 5.92 -0.53
N THR A 122 14.95 5.77 -1.68
CA THR A 122 15.22 6.57 -2.87
C THR A 122 14.95 8.06 -2.60
N ARG A 123 13.84 8.37 -1.92
CA ARG A 123 13.50 9.74 -1.55
C ARG A 123 14.53 10.35 -0.61
N ALA A 124 14.97 9.61 0.40
CA ALA A 124 15.99 10.05 1.35
C ALA A 124 17.34 10.30 0.66
N GLU A 125 17.73 9.44 -0.29
CA GLU A 125 18.97 9.63 -1.06
C GLU A 125 18.92 10.89 -1.94
N ILE A 126 17.79 11.13 -2.63
CA ILE A 126 17.60 12.33 -3.45
C ILE A 126 17.66 13.58 -2.58
N GLU A 127 17.03 13.56 -1.41
CA GLU A 127 17.04 14.67 -0.46
C GLU A 127 18.45 14.94 0.08
N ALA A 128 19.18 13.89 0.48
CA ALA A 128 20.56 14.00 0.93
C ALA A 128 21.47 14.59 -0.15
N LYS A 129 21.34 14.14 -1.40
CA LYS A 129 22.08 14.70 -2.54
C LYS A 129 21.76 16.18 -2.77
N ARG A 130 20.48 16.57 -2.68
CA ARG A 130 20.06 17.98 -2.78
C ARG A 130 20.63 18.84 -1.66
N ALA A 131 20.59 18.34 -0.42
CA ALA A 131 21.16 19.03 0.73
C ALA A 131 22.68 19.21 0.60
N ALA A 132 23.40 18.18 0.18
CA ALA A 132 24.84 18.24 -0.06
C ALA A 132 25.21 19.26 -1.14
N MET A 133 24.49 19.26 -2.27
CA MET A 133 24.70 20.25 -3.34
C MET A 133 24.41 21.68 -2.88
N ALA A 134 23.36 21.88 -2.08
CA ALA A 134 23.02 23.19 -1.52
C ALA A 134 24.10 23.68 -0.54
N ALA A 135 24.59 22.80 0.32
CA ALA A 135 25.66 23.10 1.28
C ALA A 135 26.98 23.46 0.56
N GLU A 136 27.36 22.71 -0.48
CA GLU A 136 28.56 23.00 -1.26
C GLU A 136 28.44 24.34 -1.99
N LYS A 137 27.28 24.63 -2.59
CA LYS A 137 27.03 25.92 -3.23
C LYS A 137 27.10 27.08 -2.23
N ALA A 138 26.55 26.90 -1.02
CA ALA A 138 26.63 27.91 0.04
C ALA A 138 28.08 28.15 0.49
N LYS A 139 28.88 27.08 0.63
CA LYS A 139 30.30 27.17 0.96
C LYS A 139 31.08 27.94 -0.11
N ILE A 140 30.93 27.58 -1.39
CA ILE A 140 31.57 28.28 -2.51
C ILE A 140 31.17 29.75 -2.55
N SER A 141 29.89 30.05 -2.34
CA SER A 141 29.42 31.44 -2.32
C SER A 141 30.01 32.23 -1.16
N ASN A 142 30.12 31.62 0.02
CA ASN A 142 30.72 32.25 1.20
C ASN A 142 32.22 32.50 0.98
N GLU A 143 32.96 31.52 0.47
CA GLU A 143 34.39 31.68 0.15
C GLU A 143 34.64 32.78 -0.89
N LYS A 144 33.81 32.87 -1.94
CA LYS A 144 33.88 33.96 -2.92
C LYS A 144 33.61 35.32 -2.28
N SER A 145 32.59 35.40 -1.43
CA SER A 145 32.23 36.65 -0.72
C SER A 145 33.35 37.10 0.21
N GLN A 146 33.96 36.17 0.95
CA GLN A 146 35.11 36.44 1.83
C GLN A 146 36.33 36.92 1.03
N ARG A 147 36.65 36.27 -0.11
CA ARG A 147 37.75 36.70 -0.99
C ARG A 147 37.51 38.08 -1.58
N LEU A 148 36.29 38.37 -2.02
CA LEU A 148 35.93 39.69 -2.54
C LEU A 148 36.05 40.77 -1.45
N ALA A 149 35.52 40.50 -0.26
CA ALA A 149 35.64 41.41 0.87
C ALA A 149 37.11 41.68 1.26
N ALA A 150 37.96 40.65 1.26
CA ALA A 150 39.40 40.82 1.48
C ALA A 150 40.05 41.71 0.40
N LYS A 151 39.70 41.52 -0.87
CA LYS A 151 40.23 42.33 -1.98
C LYS A 151 39.77 43.79 -1.92
N LEU A 152 38.53 44.06 -1.51
CA LEU A 152 38.02 45.42 -1.30
C LEU A 152 38.78 46.12 -0.16
N ARG A 153 39.06 45.41 0.94
CA ARG A 153 39.87 45.95 2.04
C ARG A 153 41.30 46.29 1.60
N GLU A 154 41.93 45.48 0.75
CA GLU A 154 43.25 45.81 0.15
C GLU A 154 43.22 47.10 -0.69
N LEU A 155 42.06 47.46 -1.24
CA LEU A 155 41.84 48.69 -2.00
C LEU A 155 41.39 49.86 -1.11
N ASN A 156 41.42 49.72 0.22
CA ASN A 156 40.89 50.68 1.20
C ASN A 156 39.39 51.00 1.04
N ILE A 157 38.61 50.05 0.50
CA ILE A 157 37.15 50.14 0.42
C ILE A 157 36.55 49.28 1.53
N ASP A 158 35.69 49.86 2.37
CA ASP A 158 35.01 49.12 3.44
C ASP A 158 33.85 48.27 2.87
N PRO A 159 33.96 46.92 2.89
CA PRO A 159 32.95 46.04 2.31
C PRO A 159 31.61 46.09 3.04
N ASP A 160 31.58 46.54 4.29
CA ASP A 160 30.37 46.54 5.14
C ASP A 160 29.53 47.83 4.95
N THR A 161 29.98 48.72 4.07
CA THR A 161 29.34 50.03 3.78
C THR A 161 28.71 50.12 2.39
N ILE A 162 28.76 49.03 1.60
CA ILE A 162 28.20 48.91 0.24
C ILE A 162 26.91 48.09 0.27
#